data_AF-A0A0F3REE3-F1
#
_entry.id   AF-A0A0F3REE3-F1
#
_cell.length_a   1.000
_cell.length_b   1.000
_cell.length_c   1.000
_cell.angle_alpha   90.00
_cell.angle_beta   90.00
_cell.angle_gamma   90.00
#
_symmetry.space_group_name_H-M   'P 1'
#
loop_
_entity.id
_entity.type
_entity.pdbx_description
1 polymer ?
#
loop_
_entity_poly.entity_id
_entity_poly.type
_entity_poly.pdbx_seq_one_letter_code
_entity_poly.pdbx_strand_id
1 'polypeptide(L)'
;MFVGGGHKIETGIAWLKAGYAPILFITGIESTEQLKNLLKERNVIEQQVIFAPNKIMSEEDNIKKAVDFIVTYNFTSIILVEHNYNMPFMLNKLEKAISSYNNIYIVPSPVFSKQKYDVLLKSYHRYLMSILV
;
A
#
# COMPACT_ATOMS: atom_id res chain seq x y z
N MET A 1 -0.26 -1.66 7.84
CA MET A 1 -0.47 -0.56 6.87
C MET A 1 0.28 -0.86 5.59
N PHE A 2 -0.32 -0.64 4.42
CA PHE A 2 0.27 -0.94 3.10
C PHE A 2 0.59 0.34 2.36
N VAL A 3 1.83 0.47 1.91
CA VAL A 3 2.32 1.71 1.31
C VAL A 3 3.23 1.42 0.14
N GLY A 4 2.95 2.05 -1.01
CA GLY A 4 3.84 2.04 -2.17
C GLY A 4 4.89 3.18 -2.13
N GLY A 5 5.68 3.32 -3.20
CA GLY A 5 6.67 4.39 -3.37
C GLY A 5 6.18 5.84 -3.28
N GLY A 6 7.13 6.75 -3.08
CA GLY A 6 6.95 8.20 -3.16
C GLY A 6 6.26 8.83 -1.93
N HIS A 7 5.45 9.87 -2.16
CA HIS A 7 4.71 10.61 -1.11
C HIS A 7 3.77 9.74 -0.25
N LYS A 8 3.48 8.52 -0.70
CA LYS A 8 2.72 7.54 0.09
C LYS A 8 3.47 7.12 1.34
N ILE A 9 4.80 7.03 1.29
CA ILE A 9 5.66 6.64 2.42
C ILE A 9 5.51 7.64 3.56
N GLU A 10 5.53 8.94 3.25
CA GLU A 10 5.41 10.01 4.26
C GLU A 10 4.06 9.93 4.99
N THR A 11 2.98 9.68 4.24
CA THR A 11 1.65 9.45 4.82
C THR A 11 1.64 8.20 5.68
N GLY A 12 2.25 7.11 5.22
CA GLY A 12 2.39 5.87 5.99
C GLY A 12 3.12 6.06 7.32
N ILE A 13 4.24 6.80 7.30
CA ILE A 13 5.01 7.15 8.50
C ILE A 13 4.16 8.01 9.45
N ALA A 14 3.41 8.98 8.93
CA ALA A 14 2.57 9.84 9.76
C ALA A 14 1.51 9.02 10.52
N TRP A 15 0.83 8.10 9.83
CA TRP A 15 -0.16 7.22 10.46
C TRP A 15 0.46 6.25 11.47
N LEU A 16 1.65 5.69 11.17
CA LEU A 16 2.41 4.84 12.08
C LEU A 16 2.72 5.59 13.38
N LYS A 17 3.26 6.81 13.28
CA LYS A 17 3.62 7.64 14.44
C LYS A 17 2.41 8.10 15.25
N ALA A 18 1.27 8.28 14.61
CA ALA A 18 0.03 8.63 15.28
C ALA A 18 -0.69 7.41 15.91
N GLY A 19 -0.10 6.21 15.83
CA GLY A 19 -0.60 5.02 16.52
C GLY A 19 -1.77 4.31 15.83
N TYR A 20 -2.12 4.69 14.59
CA TYR A 20 -3.23 4.08 13.86
C TYR A 20 -2.90 2.70 13.29
N ALA A 21 -1.62 2.35 13.20
CA ALA A 21 -1.18 1.01 12.88
C ALA A 21 0.13 0.71 13.63
N PRO A 22 0.35 -0.53 14.09
CA PRO A 22 1.60 -0.91 14.77
C PRO A 22 2.73 -1.23 13.79
N ILE A 23 2.40 -1.55 12.53
CA ILE A 23 3.34 -2.03 11.50
C ILE A 23 3.07 -1.34 10.16
N LEU A 24 4.15 -0.88 9.54
CA LEU A 24 4.24 -0.32 8.20
C LEU A 24 4.85 -1.34 7.24
N PHE A 25 4.06 -1.83 6.29
CA PHE A 25 4.49 -2.72 5.22
C PHE A 25 4.66 -1.94 3.93
N ILE A 26 5.87 -1.93 3.38
CA ILE A 26 6.25 -1.14 2.20
C ILE A 26 6.47 -2.07 1.00
N THR A 27 5.77 -1.80 -0.10
CA THR A 27 5.85 -2.56 -1.36
C THR A 27 6.28 -1.70 -2.54
N GLY A 28 6.77 -2.31 -3.62
CA GLY A 28 7.02 -1.62 -4.88
C GLY A 28 8.14 -0.57 -4.84
N ILE A 29 9.08 -0.68 -3.91
CA ILE A 29 10.28 0.13 -3.84
C ILE A 29 11.44 -0.81 -3.54
N GLU A 30 12.57 -0.63 -4.23
CA GLU A 30 13.82 -1.16 -3.70
C GLU A 30 14.09 -0.49 -2.35
N SER A 31 14.44 -1.27 -1.32
CA SER A 31 14.83 -0.74 -0.01
C SER A 31 16.17 0.00 -0.10
N THR A 32 16.15 1.15 -0.79
CA THR A 32 17.31 2.01 -0.99
C THR A 32 17.76 2.60 0.34
N GLU A 33 19.03 2.95 0.40
CA GLU A 33 19.62 3.65 1.54
C GLU A 33 18.89 4.96 1.86
N GLN A 34 18.35 5.63 0.83
CA GLN A 34 17.52 6.83 1.00
C GLN A 34 16.26 6.57 1.83
N LEU A 35 15.56 5.45 1.60
CA LEU A 35 14.38 5.10 2.38
C LEU A 35 14.73 4.76 3.83
N LYS A 36 15.85 4.05 4.05
CA LYS A 36 16.35 3.77 5.40
C LYS A 36 16.73 5.06 6.14
N ASN A 37 17.40 5.99 5.47
CA ASN A 37 17.76 7.28 6.03
C ASN A 37 16.51 8.11 6.37
N LEU A 38 15.52 8.16 5.48
CA LEU A 38 14.24 8.82 5.75
C LEU A 38 13.56 8.25 6.99
N LEU A 39 13.49 6.93 7.14
CA LEU A 39 12.88 6.29 8.31
C LEU A 39 13.62 6.64 9.60
N LYS A 40 14.96 6.68 9.57
CA LYS A 40 15.80 7.10 10.69
C LYS A 40 15.58 8.57 11.05
N GLU A 41 15.63 9.47 10.06
CA GLU A 41 15.38 10.91 10.24
C GLU A 41 13.99 11.19 10.85
N ARG A 42 13.00 10.37 10.50
CA ARG A 42 11.63 10.49 11.03
C ARG A 42 11.43 9.81 12.39
N ASN A 43 12.49 9.24 12.97
CA ASN A 43 12.47 8.47 14.22
C ASN A 43 11.47 7.30 14.18
N VAL A 44 11.44 6.58 13.07
CA VAL A 44 10.64 5.35 12.95
C VAL A 44 11.44 4.19 13.51
N ILE A 45 10.80 3.41 14.39
CA ILE A 45 11.39 2.20 14.97
C ILE A 45 11.53 1.15 13.88
N GLU A 46 12.73 0.63 13.64
CA GLU A 46 13.00 -0.30 12.53
C GLU A 46 12.13 -1.56 12.59
N GLN A 47 11.82 -2.07 13.79
CA GLN A 47 10.95 -3.24 14.00
C GLN A 47 9.50 -3.02 13.58
N GLN A 48 9.07 -1.76 13.46
CA GLN A 48 7.73 -1.41 12.99
C GLN A 48 7.63 -1.38 11.46
N VAL A 49 8.75 -1.55 10.74
CA VAL A 49 8.79 -1.47 9.28
C VAL A 49 9.18 -2.80 8.67
N ILE A 50 8.36 -3.28 7.74
CA ILE A 50 8.62 -4.50 6.98
C ILE A 50 8.63 -4.15 5.50
N PHE A 51 9.70 -4.54 4.82
CA PHE A 51 9.84 -4.33 3.38
C PHE A 51 9.45 -5.60 2.63
N ALA A 52 8.66 -5.46 1.57
CA ALA A 52 8.53 -6.52 0.59
C ALA A 52 9.90 -6.82 -0.06
N PRO A 53 10.20 -8.08 -0.42
CA PRO A 53 11.49 -8.46 -0.98
C PRO A 53 11.85 -7.65 -2.25
N ASN A 54 13.12 -7.21 -2.32
CA ASN A 54 13.71 -6.36 -3.36
C ASN A 54 13.74 -7.02 -4.75
N LYS A 55 12.61 -7.12 -5.43
CA LYS A 55 12.57 -7.32 -6.88
C LYS A 55 11.53 -6.38 -7.49
N ILE A 56 11.79 -5.92 -8.70
CA ILE A 56 10.73 -5.33 -9.53
C ILE A 56 9.66 -6.41 -9.69
N MET A 57 8.53 -6.21 -9.04
CA MET A 57 7.42 -7.16 -8.99
C MET A 57 6.27 -6.63 -9.83
N SER A 58 5.56 -7.52 -10.50
CA SER A 58 4.31 -7.13 -11.13
C SER A 58 3.32 -6.63 -10.07
N GLU A 59 2.30 -5.90 -10.48
CA GLU A 59 1.27 -5.47 -9.54
C GLU A 59 0.54 -6.65 -8.89
N GLU A 60 0.28 -7.72 -9.66
CA GLU A 60 -0.34 -8.94 -9.14
C GLU A 60 0.53 -9.59 -8.06
N ASP A 61 1.84 -9.61 -8.28
CA ASP A 61 2.78 -10.10 -7.26
C ASP A 61 2.79 -9.23 -6.00
N ASN A 62 2.72 -7.90 -6.14
CA ASN A 62 2.63 -6.99 -5.01
C ASN A 62 1.36 -7.22 -4.20
N ILE A 63 0.23 -7.44 -4.86
CA ILE A 63 -1.05 -7.74 -4.21
C ILE A 63 -0.99 -9.10 -3.53
N LYS A 64 -0.46 -10.13 -4.20
CA LYS A 64 -0.26 -11.44 -3.60
C LYS A 64 0.59 -11.36 -2.34
N LYS A 65 1.71 -10.61 -2.38
CA LYS A 65 2.54 -10.37 -1.18
C LYS A 65 1.82 -9.63 -0.09
N ALA A 66 0.97 -8.66 -0.44
CA ALA A 66 0.14 -7.99 0.53
C ALA A 66 -0.81 -9.00 1.20
N VAL A 67 -1.52 -9.83 0.44
CA VAL A 67 -2.41 -10.86 0.97
C VAL A 67 -1.65 -11.89 1.82
N ASP A 68 -0.53 -12.42 1.34
CA ASP A 68 0.32 -13.35 2.08
C ASP A 68 0.71 -12.75 3.44
N PHE A 69 1.08 -11.46 3.47
CA PHE A 69 1.41 -10.75 4.70
C PHE A 69 0.19 -10.58 5.62
N ILE A 70 -0.98 -10.23 5.09
CA ILE A 70 -2.21 -10.09 5.87
C ILE A 70 -2.56 -11.41 6.58
N VAL A 71 -2.51 -12.50 5.82
CA VAL A 71 -2.90 -13.84 6.28
C VAL A 71 -1.87 -14.41 7.25
N THR A 72 -0.57 -14.31 6.93
CA THR A 72 0.51 -14.85 7.77
C THR A 72 0.48 -14.26 9.18
N TYR A 73 0.13 -12.98 9.31
CA TYR A 73 0.08 -12.27 10.59
C TYR A 73 -1.34 -12.14 11.15
N ASN A 74 -2.33 -12.76 10.52
CA ASN A 74 -3.73 -12.79 10.96
C ASN A 74 -4.33 -11.39 11.24
N PHE A 75 -4.05 -10.42 10.36
CA PHE A 75 -4.61 -9.07 10.51
C PHE A 75 -6.10 -9.05 10.15
N THR A 76 -6.92 -8.46 11.01
CA THR A 76 -8.36 -8.25 10.78
C THR A 76 -8.68 -6.89 10.15
N SER A 77 -7.73 -5.96 10.15
CA SER A 77 -7.88 -4.68 9.47
C SER A 77 -6.56 -4.17 8.94
N ILE A 78 -6.63 -3.45 7.82
CA ILE A 78 -5.47 -2.88 7.15
C ILE A 78 -5.77 -1.46 6.68
N ILE A 79 -4.79 -0.57 6.82
CA ILE A 79 -4.84 0.75 6.19
C ILE A 79 -4.12 0.64 4.84
N LEU A 80 -4.83 0.93 3.76
CA LEU A 80 -4.28 1.01 2.40
C LEU A 80 -3.96 2.46 2.06
N VAL A 81 -2.67 2.78 1.95
CA VAL A 81 -2.20 4.11 1.53
C VAL A 81 -1.90 4.07 0.04
N GLU A 82 -2.72 4.77 -0.74
CA GLU A 82 -2.58 4.87 -2.19
C GLU A 82 -2.95 6.27 -2.67
N HIS A 83 -2.45 6.68 -3.82
CA HIS A 83 -2.91 7.92 -4.42
C HIS A 83 -4.41 7.88 -4.69
N ASN A 84 -5.08 9.01 -4.47
CA ASN A 84 -6.53 9.15 -4.59
C ASN A 84 -7.08 8.63 -5.94
N TYR A 85 -6.37 8.88 -7.04
CA TYR A 85 -6.77 8.47 -8.38
C TYR A 85 -6.60 6.97 -8.67
N ASN A 86 -5.72 6.28 -7.92
CA ASN A 86 -5.46 4.85 -8.08
C ASN A 86 -6.16 4.01 -6.99
N MET A 87 -6.69 4.67 -5.95
CA MET A 87 -7.37 4.03 -4.82
C MET A 87 -8.51 3.10 -5.22
N PRO A 88 -9.48 3.48 -6.08
CA PRO A 88 -10.59 2.58 -6.42
C PRO A 88 -10.13 1.28 -7.07
N PHE A 89 -9.11 1.38 -7.94
CA PHE A 89 -8.51 0.24 -8.60
C PHE A 89 -7.78 -0.69 -7.62
N MET A 90 -6.94 -0.14 -6.75
CA MET A 90 -6.22 -0.94 -5.76
C MET A 90 -7.14 -1.57 -4.73
N LEU A 91 -8.17 -0.84 -4.28
CA LEU A 91 -9.17 -1.34 -3.35
C LEU A 91 -9.89 -2.54 -3.95
N ASN A 92 -10.46 -2.40 -5.15
CA ASN A 92 -11.17 -3.49 -5.83
C ASN A 92 -10.29 -4.73 -6.02
N LYS A 93 -9.04 -4.57 -6.47
CA LYS A 93 -8.14 -5.71 -6.62
C LYS A 93 -7.81 -6.38 -5.27
N LEU A 94 -7.54 -5.60 -4.23
CA LEU A 94 -7.20 -6.15 -2.93
C LEU A 94 -8.40 -6.85 -2.29
N GLU A 95 -9.59 -6.24 -2.36
CA GLU A 95 -10.86 -6.84 -1.93
C GLU A 95 -11.12 -8.19 -2.61
N LYS A 96 -10.99 -8.26 -3.94
CA LYS A 96 -11.12 -9.53 -4.67
C LYS A 96 -10.10 -10.57 -4.17
N ALA A 97 -8.85 -10.16 -3.95
CA ALA A 97 -7.79 -11.06 -3.53
C ALA A 97 -7.93 -11.55 -2.07
N ILE A 98 -8.52 -10.74 -1.18
CA ILE A 98 -8.78 -11.12 0.21
C ILE A 98 -10.16 -11.75 0.42
N SER A 99 -11.05 -11.73 -0.57
CA SER A 99 -12.44 -12.18 -0.43
C SER A 99 -12.59 -13.62 0.06
N SER A 100 -11.61 -14.48 -0.21
CA SER A 100 -11.53 -15.85 0.30
C SER A 100 -11.20 -15.95 1.79
N TYR A 101 -10.82 -14.85 2.44
CA TYR A 101 -10.44 -14.78 3.85
C TYR A 101 -11.48 -13.94 4.60
N ASN A 102 -12.19 -14.56 5.54
CA ASN A 102 -13.26 -13.88 6.27
C ASN A 102 -12.72 -12.75 7.17
N ASN A 103 -13.48 -11.66 7.27
CA ASN A 103 -13.35 -10.59 8.27
C ASN A 103 -12.08 -9.72 8.20
N ILE A 104 -11.54 -9.45 7.00
CA ILE A 104 -10.47 -8.45 6.82
C ILE A 104 -11.10 -7.13 6.33
N TYR A 105 -10.99 -6.07 7.13
CA TYR A 105 -11.47 -4.74 6.79
C TYR A 105 -10.36 -3.86 6.19
N ILE A 106 -10.62 -3.26 5.03
CA ILE A 106 -9.68 -2.31 4.40
C ILE A 106 -10.13 -0.88 4.69
N VAL A 107 -9.27 -0.11 5.35
CA VAL A 107 -9.41 1.33 5.57
C VAL A 107 -8.66 2.07 4.45
N PRO A 108 -9.34 2.71 3.48
CA PRO A 108 -8.68 3.49 2.45
C PRO A 108 -8.11 4.79 3.04
N SER A 109 -6.86 5.10 2.71
CA SER A 109 -6.18 6.33 3.11
C SER A 109 -5.59 7.03 1.88
N PRO A 110 -6.38 7.86 1.17
CA PRO A 110 -5.97 8.45 -0.09
C PRO A 110 -4.94 9.56 0.08
N VAL A 111 -3.87 9.50 -0.70
CA VAL A 111 -2.88 10.58 -0.82
C VAL A 111 -3.25 11.45 -2.01
N PHE A 112 -3.60 12.71 -1.72
CA PHE A 112 -3.93 13.67 -2.76
C PHE A 112 -2.67 14.23 -3.41
N SER A 113 -2.56 14.04 -4.72
CA SER A 113 -1.47 14.60 -5.52
C SER A 113 -2.05 15.24 -6.77
N LYS A 114 -1.54 16.42 -7.15
CA LYS A 114 -1.84 16.98 -8.48
C LYS A 114 -1.21 16.08 -9.52
N GLN A 115 -2.04 15.45 -10.35
CA GLN A 115 -1.60 14.60 -11.44
C GLN A 115 -1.97 15.21 -12.78
N LYS A 116 -1.20 14.83 -13.80
CA LYS A 116 -1.55 15.10 -15.18
C LYS A 116 -2.79 14.30 -15.58
N TYR A 117 -3.57 14.84 -16.51
CA TYR A 117 -4.86 14.27 -16.92
C TYR A 117 -4.74 12.86 -17.52
N ASP A 118 -3.66 12.58 -18.24
CA ASP A 118 -3.34 11.27 -18.81
C ASP A 118 -3.18 10.18 -17.75
N VAL A 119 -2.56 10.50 -16.61
CA VAL A 119 -2.42 9.58 -15.48
C VAL A 119 -3.78 9.25 -14.87
N LEU A 120 -4.63 10.26 -14.70
CA LEU A 120 -6.00 10.08 -14.19
C LEU A 120 -6.83 9.18 -15.11
N LEU A 121 -6.81 9.46 -16.41
CA LEU A 121 -7.51 8.65 -17.41
C LEU A 121 -7.01 7.21 -17.40
N LYS A 122 -5.70 6.99 -17.36
CA LYS A 122 -5.12 5.64 -17.33
C LYS A 122 -5.59 4.88 -16.09
N SER A 123 -5.53 5.48 -14.90
CA SER A 123 -6.02 4.83 -13.68
C SER A 123 -7.53 4.56 -13.69
N TYR A 124 -8.31 5.47 -14.25
CA TYR A 124 -9.76 5.27 -14.41
C TYR A 124 -10.07 4.08 -15.34
N HIS A 125 -9.41 3.99 -16.50
CA HIS A 125 -9.56 2.86 -17.40
C HIS A 125 -9.15 1.54 -16.75
N ARG A 126 -8.05 1.55 -15.97
CA ARG A 126 -7.63 0.35 -15.20
C ARG A 126 -8.70 -0.08 -14.20
N TYR A 127 -9.33 0.86 -13.50
CA TYR A 127 -10.45 0.57 -12.61
C TYR A 127 -11.63 -0.05 -13.37
N LEU A 128 -12.06 0.55 -14.47
CA LEU A 128 -13.14 0.02 -15.30
C LEU A 128 -12.83 -1.41 -15.79
N MET A 129 -11.61 -1.68 -16.25
CA MET A 129 -11.24 -3.04 -16.66
C MET A 129 -11.24 -4.01 -15.48
N SER A 130 -10.88 -3.56 -14.27
CA SER A 130 -10.86 -4.41 -13.08
C SER A 130 -12.23 -4.80 -12.53
N ILE A 131 -13.30 -4.08 -12.90
CA ILE A 131 -14.68 -4.44 -12.53
C ILE A 131 -15.36 -5.31 -13.58
N LEU A 132 -14.93 -5.22 -14.85
CA LEU A 132 -15.49 -5.99 -15.98
C LEU A 132 -14.94 -7.41 -16.10
N VAL A 133 -13.79 -7.68 -15.46
CA VAL A 133 -13.12 -8.98 -15.38
C VAL A 133 -13.24 -9.54 -13.97
#